data_AF-A0A976H0M5-F1
#
_entry.id   AF-A0A976H0M5-F1
#
_cell.length_a   1.000
_cell.length_b   1.000
_cell.length_c   1.000
_cell.angle_alpha   90.00
_cell.angle_beta   90.00
_cell.angle_gamma   90.00
#
_symmetry.space_group_name_H-M   'P 1'
#
loop_
_entity.id
_entity.type
_entity.pdbx_description
1 polymer ?
#
loop_
_entity_poly.entity_id
_entity_poly.type
_entity_poly.pdbx_seq_one_letter_code
_entity_poly.pdbx_strand_id
1 'polypeptide(L)'
;MAAAATTTAGPGETSPAYETYRVKPQLGPLRSLDCTSHTIKGLVKVSIRRYDESFHLKLHSPEKTTATVIVPLKELAHSAIRVNNLTLWSQGKAIGSVPGVTVVGEADGSVSFEVSPGSWHFESK
;
A
#
# COMPACT_ATOMS: atom_id res chain seq x y z
N MET A 1 -34.66 28.15 -3.07
CA MET A 1 -33.50 28.48 -3.94
C MET A 1 -32.47 27.38 -3.71
N ALA A 2 -32.43 26.24 -4.39
CA ALA A 2 -32.63 25.89 -5.80
C ALA A 2 -31.59 26.51 -6.76
N ALA A 3 -30.62 25.66 -7.13
CA ALA A 3 -29.91 25.54 -8.42
C ALA A 3 -28.96 26.70 -8.84
N ALA A 4 -27.82 26.49 -9.51
CA ALA A 4 -27.26 25.33 -10.19
C ALA A 4 -25.73 25.48 -10.29
N ALA A 5 -24.99 24.38 -10.09
CA ALA A 5 -23.67 24.23 -10.67
C ALA A 5 -23.66 22.86 -11.37
N THR A 6 -24.25 22.82 -12.56
CA THR A 6 -24.13 21.67 -13.47
C THR A 6 -22.83 21.85 -14.25
N THR A 7 -21.84 20.99 -14.01
CA THR A 7 -20.85 20.67 -15.04
C THR A 7 -20.70 19.15 -15.10
N THR A 8 -21.06 18.60 -16.25
CA THR A 8 -21.03 17.17 -16.56
C THR A 8 -19.75 16.90 -17.34
N ALA A 9 -18.81 16.16 -16.75
CA ALA A 9 -17.86 15.31 -17.46
C ALA A 9 -17.24 14.30 -16.46
N GLY A 10 -17.51 13.00 -16.63
CA GLY A 10 -16.71 11.93 -16.01
C GLY A 10 -15.27 11.90 -16.57
N PRO A 11 -14.33 11.11 -16.02
CA PRO A 11 -14.50 9.94 -15.17
C PRO A 11 -14.00 10.15 -13.72
N GLY A 12 -14.69 9.53 -12.76
CA GLY A 12 -14.17 9.13 -11.46
C GLY A 12 -13.26 10.12 -10.74
N GLU A 13 -13.87 11.08 -10.04
CA GLU A 13 -13.17 11.91 -9.06
C GLU A 13 -12.46 11.01 -8.04
N THR A 14 -11.16 10.77 -8.22
CA THR A 14 -10.28 10.29 -7.15
C THR A 14 -9.34 11.45 -6.82
N SER A 15 -9.85 12.37 -6.01
CA SER A 15 -9.20 13.49 -5.31
C SER A 15 -8.23 14.40 -6.12
N PRO A 16 -8.49 15.73 -6.16
CA PRO A 16 -7.51 16.66 -6.69
C PRO A 16 -6.25 16.67 -5.80
N ALA A 17 -5.07 16.70 -6.42
CA ALA A 17 -3.75 16.96 -5.80
C ALA A 17 -2.87 15.79 -5.31
N TYR A 18 -2.95 14.58 -5.89
CA TYR A 18 -2.03 13.46 -5.54
C TYR A 18 -2.02 13.13 -4.03
N GLU A 19 -3.13 13.38 -3.34
CA GLU A 19 -3.21 13.25 -1.88
C GLU A 19 -3.19 11.77 -1.45
N THR A 20 -3.67 10.90 -2.33
CA THR A 20 -3.66 9.44 -2.19
C THR A 20 -3.01 8.79 -3.41
N TYR A 21 -2.03 7.92 -3.18
CA TYR A 21 -1.43 7.13 -4.25
C TYR A 21 -1.55 5.63 -3.94
N ARG A 22 -1.80 4.84 -4.99
CA ARG A 22 -1.93 3.38 -4.87
C ARG A 22 -0.64 2.72 -5.34
N VAL A 23 0.03 2.02 -4.42
CA VAL A 23 1.16 1.16 -4.73
C VAL A 23 0.59 -0.25 -4.93
N LYS A 24 0.38 -0.61 -6.21
CA LYS A 24 0.06 -1.98 -6.60
C LYS A 24 1.32 -2.65 -7.14
N PRO A 25 2.14 -3.27 -6.27
CA PRO A 25 3.29 -4.03 -6.74
C PRO A 25 2.81 -5.21 -7.59
N GLN A 26 2.98 -5.11 -8.91
CA GLN A 26 2.80 -6.24 -9.81
C GLN A 26 4.05 -7.10 -9.74
N LEU A 27 4.10 -8.00 -8.77
CA LEU A 27 5.31 -8.77 -8.51
C LEU A 27 5.52 -9.91 -9.49
N GLY A 28 4.51 -10.44 -10.18
CA GLY A 28 4.69 -11.43 -11.26
C GLY A 28 5.82 -12.44 -10.97
N PRO A 29 6.82 -12.58 -11.85
CA PRO A 29 8.04 -13.36 -11.59
C PRO A 29 9.22 -12.54 -10.99
N LEU A 30 9.02 -11.26 -10.67
CA LEU A 30 10.07 -10.34 -10.24
C LEU A 30 10.48 -10.60 -8.78
N ARG A 31 11.78 -10.80 -8.58
CA ARG A 31 12.42 -10.97 -7.25
C ARG A 31 12.71 -9.65 -6.54
N SER A 32 12.80 -8.55 -7.28
CA SER A 32 13.11 -7.24 -6.72
C SER A 32 12.47 -6.14 -7.55
N LEU A 33 11.92 -5.13 -6.89
CA LEU A 33 11.31 -3.97 -7.53
C LEU A 33 11.66 -2.72 -6.74
N ASP A 34 12.31 -1.78 -7.38
CA ASP A 34 12.61 -0.46 -6.83
C ASP A 34 11.84 0.57 -7.65
N CYS A 35 10.87 1.22 -7.01
CA CYS A 35 10.04 2.24 -7.61
C CYS A 35 10.30 3.56 -6.90
N THR A 36 10.85 4.54 -7.61
CA THR A 36 11.05 5.89 -7.08
C THR A 36 10.17 6.83 -7.88
N SER A 37 9.22 7.47 -7.21
CA SER A 37 8.30 8.41 -7.83
C SER A 37 8.55 9.81 -7.27
N HIS A 38 8.88 10.74 -8.17
CA HIS A 38 9.01 12.16 -7.84
C HIS A 38 7.62 12.78 -7.91
N THR A 39 7.01 13.02 -6.76
CA THR A 39 5.69 13.67 -6.68
C THR A 39 5.84 15.13 -6.27
N ILE A 40 4.80 15.93 -6.52
CA ILE A 40 4.73 17.34 -6.11
C ILE A 40 4.87 17.50 -4.58
N LYS A 41 4.53 16.45 -3.82
CA LYS A 41 4.59 16.42 -2.35
C LYS A 41 5.91 15.89 -1.80
N GLY A 42 6.79 15.34 -2.65
CA GLY A 42 8.08 14.81 -2.24
C GLY A 42 8.45 13.48 -2.90
N LEU A 43 9.57 12.92 -2.44
CA LEU A 43 10.13 11.68 -2.93
C LEU A 43 9.41 10.48 -2.31
N VAL A 44 8.68 9.72 -3.14
CA VAL A 44 8.15 8.42 -2.75
C VAL A 44 9.14 7.36 -3.20
N LYS A 45 9.65 6.57 -2.26
CA LYS A 45 10.55 5.46 -2.56
C LYS A 45 9.96 4.15 -2.06
N VAL A 46 9.77 3.21 -2.98
CA VAL A 46 9.30 1.87 -2.71
C VAL A 46 10.39 0.90 -3.12
N SER A 47 10.85 0.06 -2.21
CA SER A 47 11.83 -0.98 -2.49
C SER A 47 11.27 -2.30 -2.01
N ILE A 48 11.10 -3.24 -2.92
CA ILE A 48 10.53 -4.56 -2.67
C ILE A 48 11.59 -5.59 -3.00
N ARG A 49 11.79 -6.55 -2.10
CA ARG A 49 12.65 -7.72 -2.28
C ARG A 49 11.87 -8.95 -1.89
N ARG A 50 11.78 -9.89 -2.81
CA ARG A 50 11.16 -11.19 -2.63
C ARG A 50 12.23 -12.26 -2.72
N TYR A 51 12.30 -13.04 -1.66
CA TYR A 51 13.06 -14.27 -1.54
C TYR A 51 12.09 -15.45 -1.60
N ASP A 52 12.60 -16.67 -1.74
CA ASP A 52 11.79 -17.88 -1.91
C ASP A 52 10.76 -18.09 -0.76
N GLU A 53 11.10 -17.71 0.47
CA GLU A 53 10.23 -17.84 1.65
C GLU A 53 10.08 -16.53 2.44
N SER A 54 10.54 -15.40 1.89
CA SER A 54 10.47 -14.13 2.62
C SER A 54 10.23 -12.94 1.70
N PHE A 55 9.41 -12.01 2.15
CA PHE A 55 9.09 -10.80 1.42
C PHE A 55 9.47 -9.60 2.24
N HIS A 56 10.15 -8.62 1.65
CA HIS A 56 10.52 -7.37 2.30
C HIS A 56 10.08 -6.21 1.42
N LEU A 57 9.19 -5.36 1.92
CA LEU A 57 8.79 -4.12 1.27
C LEU A 57 9.16 -2.95 2.19
N LYS A 58 9.95 -2.03 1.67
CA LYS A 58 10.31 -0.76 2.28
C LYS A 58 9.58 0.32 1.52
N LEU A 59 8.72 1.04 2.22
CA LEU A 59 7.99 2.17 1.66
C LEU A 59 8.37 3.42 2.45
N HIS A 60 8.87 4.42 1.74
CA HIS A 60 9.12 5.74 2.25
C HIS A 60 8.10 6.70 1.63
N SER A 61 7.16 7.16 2.45
CA SER A 61 6.11 8.09 2.06
C SER A 61 6.41 9.47 2.68
N PRO A 62 6.52 10.55 1.88
CA PRO A 62 6.76 11.90 2.39
C PRO A 62 5.56 12.44 3.17
N GLU A 63 5.76 13.48 3.98
CA GLU A 63 4.71 14.09 4.79
C GLU A 63 3.51 14.57 3.96
N LYS A 64 2.29 14.47 4.52
CA LYS A 64 1.01 14.81 3.87
C LYS A 64 0.69 13.97 2.62
N THR A 65 1.10 12.70 2.59
CA THR A 65 0.69 11.74 1.56
C THR A 65 0.19 10.45 2.19
N THR A 66 -0.90 9.92 1.67
CA THR A 66 -1.43 8.61 2.09
C THR A 66 -1.17 7.60 1.00
N ALA A 67 -0.65 6.43 1.37
CA ALA A 67 -0.31 5.38 0.42
C ALA A 67 -1.19 4.15 0.65
N THR A 68 -1.77 3.61 -0.42
CA THR A 68 -2.45 2.32 -0.36
C THR A 68 -1.56 1.25 -0.96
N VAL A 69 -1.04 0.34 -0.14
CA VAL A 69 -0.20 -0.80 -0.54
C VAL A 69 -1.07 -2.02 -0.71
N ILE A 70 -1.06 -2.60 -1.92
CA ILE A 70 -1.84 -3.82 -2.22
C ILE A 70 -0.87 -5.00 -2.29
N VAL A 71 -0.94 -5.90 -1.32
CA VAL A 71 -0.05 -7.07 -1.23
C VAL A 71 -0.78 -8.32 -1.73
N PRO A 72 -0.31 -9.00 -2.78
CA PRO A 72 -0.93 -10.23 -3.25
C PRO A 72 -0.68 -11.39 -2.27
N LEU A 73 -1.75 -11.91 -1.65
CA LEU A 73 -1.68 -13.02 -0.69
C LEU A 73 -1.54 -14.39 -1.37
N LYS A 74 -2.06 -14.55 -2.60
CA LYS A 74 -1.88 -15.79 -3.40
C LYS A 74 -0.42 -16.21 -3.52
N GLU A 75 0.48 -15.23 -3.50
CA GLU A 75 1.92 -15.40 -3.67
C GLU A 75 2.67 -15.58 -2.33
N LEU A 76 2.03 -15.22 -1.22
CA LEU A 76 2.58 -15.22 0.14
C LEU A 76 1.79 -16.19 1.04
N ALA A 77 1.09 -17.14 0.42
CA ALA A 77 0.15 -18.04 1.07
C ALA A 77 0.80 -18.65 2.33
N HIS A 78 0.29 -18.27 3.50
CA HIS A 78 0.66 -18.70 4.86
C HIS A 78 1.73 -17.90 5.62
N SER A 79 2.35 -16.87 5.03
CA SER A 79 3.33 -16.05 5.75
C SER A 79 2.66 -15.00 6.65
N ALA A 80 3.22 -14.79 7.84
CA ALA A 80 2.80 -13.72 8.73
C ALA A 80 3.38 -12.39 8.23
N ILE A 81 2.54 -11.36 8.04
CA ILE A 81 2.99 -10.01 7.65
C ILE A 81 3.27 -9.20 8.91
N ARG A 82 4.53 -8.81 9.04
CA ARG A 82 5.04 -7.89 10.05
C ARG A 82 5.22 -6.52 9.43
N VAL A 83 4.80 -5.49 10.14
CA VAL A 83 5.00 -4.10 9.78
C VAL A 83 5.78 -3.44 10.90
N ASN A 84 6.95 -2.91 10.58
CA ASN A 84 7.84 -2.26 11.55
C ASN A 84 8.11 -3.15 12.78
N ASN A 85 8.46 -4.43 12.56
CA ASN A 85 8.63 -5.48 13.57
C ASN A 85 7.36 -5.96 14.31
N LEU A 86 6.18 -5.40 14.02
CA LEU A 86 4.91 -5.79 14.65
C LEU A 86 4.09 -6.68 13.72
N THR A 87 3.58 -7.81 14.21
CA THR A 87 2.76 -8.70 13.36
C THR A 87 1.37 -8.09 13.18
N LEU A 88 1.10 -7.57 11.99
CA LEU A 88 -0.17 -6.96 11.63
C LEU A 88 -1.16 -8.02 11.12
N TRP A 89 -0.65 -9.00 10.36
CA TRP A 89 -1.46 -10.02 9.69
C TRP A 89 -0.86 -11.41 9.88
N SER A 90 -1.69 -12.41 10.15
CA SER A 90 -1.25 -13.81 10.24
C SER A 90 -2.42 -14.73 9.89
N GLN A 91 -2.12 -15.82 9.17
CA GLN A 91 -3.10 -16.84 8.78
C GLN A 91 -4.40 -16.28 8.15
N GLY A 92 -4.29 -15.24 7.33
CA GLY A 92 -5.45 -14.64 6.65
C GLY A 92 -6.33 -13.75 7.56
N LYS A 93 -5.83 -13.33 8.73
CA LYS A 93 -6.51 -12.37 9.60
C LYS A 93 -5.56 -11.28 10.09
N ALA A 94 -6.10 -10.07 10.23
CA ALA A 94 -5.42 -9.01 10.96
C ALA A 94 -5.42 -9.38 12.45
N ILE A 95 -4.24 -9.68 12.99
CA ILE A 95 -4.05 -10.03 14.40
C ILE A 95 -3.47 -8.88 15.22
N GLY A 96 -3.00 -7.83 14.54
CA GLY A 96 -2.45 -6.64 15.16
C GLY A 96 -2.89 -5.38 14.43
N SER A 97 -2.56 -4.25 15.04
CA SER A 97 -2.72 -2.93 14.43
C SER A 97 -1.44 -2.16 14.67
N VAL A 98 -0.95 -1.50 13.62
CA VAL A 98 0.21 -0.61 13.72
C VAL A 98 -0.33 0.82 13.54
N PRO A 99 -0.04 1.74 14.47
CA PRO A 99 -0.51 3.11 14.35
C PRO A 99 0.01 3.71 13.04
N GLY A 100 -0.92 4.20 12.21
CA GLY A 100 -0.62 4.69 10.88
C GLY A 100 -0.71 3.64 9.76
N VAL A 101 -1.06 2.38 10.07
CA VAL A 101 -1.37 1.35 9.07
C VAL A 101 -2.74 0.75 9.34
N THR A 102 -3.64 0.89 8.37
CA THR A 102 -5.01 0.41 8.42
C THR A 102 -5.20 -0.68 7.37
N VAL A 103 -5.74 -1.83 7.78
CA VAL A 103 -6.13 -2.87 6.82
C VAL A 103 -7.48 -2.46 6.22
N VAL A 104 -7.50 -2.19 4.92
CA VAL A 104 -8.73 -1.80 4.20
C VAL A 104 -9.59 -3.03 3.93
N GLY A 105 -8.94 -4.16 3.62
CA GLY A 105 -9.60 -5.43 3.38
C GLY A 105 -8.83 -6.32 2.41
N GLU A 106 -9.32 -7.55 2.25
CA GLU A 106 -8.83 -8.50 1.26
C GLU A 106 -9.82 -8.60 0.09
N ALA A 107 -9.33 -8.47 -1.13
CA ALA A 107 -10.09 -8.63 -2.37
C ALA A 107 -9.26 -9.40 -3.40
N ASP A 108 -9.87 -10.34 -4.12
CA ASP A 108 -9.25 -11.11 -5.22
C ASP A 108 -7.95 -11.85 -4.84
N GLY A 109 -7.79 -12.23 -3.57
CA GLY A 109 -6.56 -12.86 -3.05
C GLY A 109 -5.39 -11.89 -2.90
N SER A 110 -5.68 -10.60 -2.74
CA SER A 110 -4.75 -9.54 -2.37
C SER A 110 -5.30 -8.76 -1.17
N VAL A 111 -4.45 -8.37 -0.24
CA VAL A 111 -4.82 -7.53 0.91
C VAL A 111 -4.37 -6.10 0.67
N SER A 112 -5.24 -5.14 0.94
CA SER A 112 -4.97 -3.71 0.81
C SER A 112 -4.70 -3.10 2.18
N PHE A 113 -3.55 -2.44 2.31
CA PHE A 113 -3.14 -1.70 3.50
C PHE A 113 -3.05 -0.22 3.16
N GLU A 114 -3.77 0.61 3.90
CA GLU A 114 -3.58 2.04 3.87
C GLU A 114 -2.52 2.42 4.90
N VAL A 115 -1.49 3.15 4.47
CA VAL A 115 -0.44 3.64 5.34
C VAL A 115 -0.36 5.16 5.30
N SER A 116 -0.14 5.71 6.48
CA SER A 116 0.12 7.12 6.75
C SER A 116 1.49 7.51 6.22
N PRO A 117 1.79 8.81 6.07
CA PRO A 117 3.13 9.25 5.70
C PRO A 117 4.17 8.80 6.73
N GLY A 118 5.35 8.39 6.27
CA GLY A 118 6.40 7.82 7.12
C GLY A 118 7.23 6.75 6.42
N SER A 119 8.12 6.13 7.20
CA SER A 119 8.91 4.98 6.77
C SER A 119 8.28 3.70 7.28
N TRP A 120 7.92 2.82 6.35
CA TRP A 120 7.29 1.54 6.64
C TRP A 120 8.14 0.38 6.15
N HIS A 121 8.29 -0.62 6.99
CA HIS A 121 8.94 -1.88 6.64
C HIS A 121 7.96 -3.03 6.80
N PHE A 122 7.53 -3.60 5.69
CA PHE A 122 6.72 -4.79 5.64
C PHE A 122 7.62 -6.01 5.43
N GLU A 123 7.49 -7.01 6.28
CA GLU A 123 8.18 -8.29 6.16
C GLU A 123 7.14 -9.41 6.17
N SER A 124 7.25 -10.38 5.28
CA SER A 124 6.52 -11.64 5.40
C SER A 124 7.49 -12.80 5.53
N LYS A 125 7.21 -13.71 6.46
CA LYS A 125 7.87 -14.99 6.62
C LYS A 125 6.81 -16.04 6.90
#